data_AF-A0A1N6UYB1-F1
#
_entry.id   AF-A0A1N6UYB1-F1
#
_cell.length_a   1.000
_cell.length_b   1.000
_cell.length_c   1.000
_cell.angle_alpha   90.00
_cell.angle_beta   90.00
_cell.angle_gamma   90.00
#
_symmetry.space_group_name_H-M   'P 1'
#
loop_
_entity.id
_entity.type
_entity.pdbx_description
1 polymer ?
#
loop_
_entity_poly.entity_id
_entity_poly.type
_entity_poly.pdbx_seq_one_letter_code
_entity_poly.pdbx_strand_id
1 'polypeptide(L)'
;MIHLSAIEASRLLGKHPQAKKSADQAKKSQQVDSLNNKVLAQLVGFPEPTTELVFHPKRRWRLDFAWPVQMVALEVHGGIHSGGRHTRGKGFVGDRAKMNEALLAGWVVIEVTPEQVSNGQMREWLNRAFSNHHQNLRT
;
A
#
# COMPACT_ATOMS: atom_id res chain seq x y z
N MET A 1 -31.58 -21.93 10.03
CA MET A 1 -30.54 -20.90 9.87
C MET A 1 -31.23 -19.67 9.28
N ILE A 2 -31.28 -18.54 9.99
CA ILE A 2 -31.98 -17.35 9.48
C ILE A 2 -31.09 -16.73 8.40
N HIS A 3 -31.55 -16.74 7.14
CA HIS A 3 -30.84 -16.09 6.04
C HIS A 3 -31.41 -14.69 5.85
N LEU A 4 -30.68 -13.68 6.32
CA LEU A 4 -31.03 -12.27 6.13
C LEU A 4 -30.58 -11.81 4.74
N SER A 5 -31.46 -11.13 4.02
CA SER A 5 -31.07 -10.44 2.79
C SER A 5 -30.16 -9.24 3.08
N ALA A 6 -29.38 -8.80 2.10
CA ALA A 6 -28.52 -7.62 2.22
C ALA A 6 -29.31 -6.35 2.61
N ILE A 7 -30.56 -6.23 2.15
CA ILE A 7 -31.45 -5.09 2.44
C ILE A 7 -31.89 -5.13 3.91
N GLU A 8 -32.31 -6.29 4.41
CA GLU A 8 -32.74 -6.45 5.80
C GLU A 8 -31.58 -6.25 6.77
N ALA A 9 -30.39 -6.78 6.45
CA ALA A 9 -29.17 -6.55 7.20
C ALA A 9 -28.84 -5.04 7.27
N SER A 10 -28.95 -4.34 6.14
CA SER A 10 -28.69 -2.89 6.08
C SER A 10 -29.70 -2.08 6.92
N ARG A 11 -30.99 -2.45 6.88
CA ARG A 11 -32.04 -1.83 7.71
C ARG A 11 -31.84 -2.09 9.21
N LEU A 12 -31.39 -3.29 9.59
CA LEU A 12 -31.09 -3.64 10.98
C LEU A 12 -29.87 -2.86 11.50
N LEU A 13 -28.79 -2.79 10.72
CA LEU A 13 -27.59 -2.01 11.09
C LEU A 13 -27.89 -0.51 11.20
N GLY A 14 -28.80 0.02 10.38
CA GLY A 14 -29.24 1.41 10.47
C GLY A 14 -29.85 1.79 11.82
N LYS A 15 -30.48 0.85 12.53
CA LYS A 15 -31.06 1.05 13.87
C LYS A 15 -30.03 0.93 15.01
N HIS A 16 -28.83 0.43 14.71
CA HIS A 16 -27.77 0.18 15.70
C HIS A 16 -26.45 0.83 15.24
N PRO A 17 -26.22 2.12 15.53
CA PRO A 17 -25.08 2.87 15.00
C PRO A 17 -23.72 2.32 15.45
N GLN A 18 -23.63 1.74 16.65
CA GLN A 18 -22.40 1.09 17.11
C GLN A 18 -22.12 -0.21 16.33
N ALA A 19 -23.14 -1.04 16.10
CA ALA A 19 -23.01 -2.25 15.29
C ALA A 19 -22.62 -1.92 13.84
N LYS A 20 -23.18 -0.84 13.27
CA LYS A 20 -22.80 -0.34 11.95
C LYS A 20 -21.32 0.06 11.87
N LYS A 21 -20.82 0.83 12.85
CA LYS A 21 -19.40 1.22 12.91
C LYS A 21 -18.47 0.02 12.96
N SER A 22 -18.77 -0.97 13.81
CA SER A 22 -17.97 -2.20 13.90
C SER A 22 -17.99 -2.99 12.60
N ALA A 23 -19.13 -3.09 11.92
CA ALA A 23 -19.24 -3.76 10.62
C ALA A 23 -18.42 -3.03 9.53
N ASP A 24 -18.47 -1.70 9.49
CA ASP A 24 -17.68 -0.90 8.53
C ASP A 24 -16.16 -1.06 8.79
N GLN A 25 -15.74 -1.12 10.05
CA GLN A 25 -14.35 -1.36 10.43
C GLN A 25 -13.88 -2.76 10.00
N ALA A 26 -14.69 -3.79 10.23
CA ALA A 26 -14.37 -5.15 9.81
C ALA A 26 -14.24 -5.25 8.28
N LYS A 27 -15.17 -4.65 7.53
CA LYS A 27 -15.11 -4.61 6.06
C LYS A 27 -13.85 -3.90 5.56
N LYS A 28 -13.45 -2.80 6.22
CA LYS A 28 -12.21 -2.10 5.88
C LYS A 28 -10.97 -2.96 6.15
N SER A 29 -10.92 -3.67 7.28
CA SER A 29 -9.83 -4.61 7.58
C SER A 29 -9.72 -5.68 6.51
N GLN A 30 -10.84 -6.34 6.17
CA GLN A 30 -10.89 -7.36 5.12
C GLN A 30 -10.40 -6.82 3.76
N GLN A 31 -10.73 -5.58 3.42
CA GLN A 31 -10.25 -4.94 2.19
C GLN A 31 -8.73 -4.74 2.23
N VAL A 32 -8.18 -4.30 3.36
CA VAL A 32 -6.73 -4.13 3.57
C VAL A 32 -6.02 -5.48 3.47
N ASP A 33 -6.54 -6.51 4.16
CA ASP A 33 -5.97 -7.86 4.14
C ASP A 33 -5.99 -8.45 2.72
N SER A 34 -7.09 -8.25 2.00
CA SER A 34 -7.21 -8.67 0.59
C SER A 34 -6.20 -7.98 -0.31
N LEU A 35 -5.99 -6.68 -0.15
CA LEU A 35 -4.98 -5.93 -0.90
C LEU A 35 -3.56 -6.42 -0.56
N ASN A 36 -3.25 -6.57 0.72
CA ASN A 36 -1.95 -7.05 1.18
C ASN A 36 -1.63 -8.44 0.60
N ASN A 37 -2.60 -9.37 0.62
CA ASN A 37 -2.42 -10.70 0.03
C ASN A 37 -2.13 -10.65 -1.47
N LYS A 38 -2.76 -9.74 -2.23
CA LYS A 38 -2.46 -9.55 -3.65
C LYS A 38 -1.06 -9.00 -3.89
N VAL A 39 -0.61 -8.07 -3.04
CA VAL A 39 0.76 -7.54 -3.09
C VAL A 39 1.74 -8.68 -2.84
N LEU A 40 1.59 -9.42 -1.73
CA LEU A 40 2.46 -10.53 -1.37
C LEU A 40 2.53 -11.60 -2.47
N ALA A 41 1.38 -11.96 -3.08
CA ALA A 41 1.34 -12.91 -4.19
C ALA A 41 2.18 -12.42 -5.39
N GLN A 42 2.24 -11.12 -5.65
CA GLN A 42 3.05 -10.54 -6.72
C GLN A 42 4.52 -10.32 -6.35
N LEU A 43 4.88 -10.37 -5.07
CA LEU A 43 6.28 -10.31 -4.61
C LEU A 43 6.98 -11.68 -4.70
N VAL A 44 6.24 -12.76 -4.96
CA VAL A 44 6.84 -14.10 -5.16
C VAL A 44 7.88 -14.07 -6.30
N GLY A 45 9.11 -14.49 -5.97
CA GLY A 45 10.24 -14.51 -6.90
C GLY A 45 11.17 -13.29 -6.83
N PHE A 46 10.82 -12.26 -6.05
CA PHE A 46 11.77 -11.22 -5.63
C PHE A 46 12.51 -11.68 -4.35
N PRO A 47 13.65 -11.05 -4.00
CA PRO A 47 14.25 -11.25 -2.68
C PRO A 47 13.26 -10.88 -1.56
N GLU A 48 13.46 -11.41 -0.36
CA GLU A 48 12.62 -11.05 0.78
C GLU A 48 12.74 -9.54 1.10
N PRO A 49 11.63 -8.78 1.10
CA PRO A 49 11.66 -7.36 1.45
C PRO A 49 11.73 -7.16 2.97
N THR A 50 12.35 -6.06 3.39
CA THR A 50 12.12 -5.51 4.73
C THR A 50 10.81 -4.72 4.70
N THR A 51 9.87 -5.07 5.56
CA THR A 51 8.59 -4.35 5.68
C THR A 51 8.72 -3.17 6.64
N GLU A 52 7.97 -2.09 6.38
CA GLU A 52 7.87 -0.93 7.28
C GLU A 52 9.25 -0.31 7.63
N LEU A 53 10.18 -0.31 6.68
CA LEU A 53 11.56 0.13 6.88
C LEU A 53 11.63 1.63 7.16
N VAL A 54 12.12 2.01 8.35
CA VAL A 54 12.44 3.41 8.64
C VAL A 54 13.70 3.81 7.86
N PHE A 55 13.55 4.66 6.83
CA PHE A 55 14.67 5.04 5.96
C PHE A 55 15.25 6.42 6.27
N HIS A 56 14.48 7.31 6.89
CA HIS A 56 14.90 8.69 7.11
C HIS A 56 15.52 8.84 8.52
N PRO A 57 16.70 9.49 8.67
CA PRO A 57 17.44 9.56 9.93
C PRO A 57 16.80 10.40 11.05
N LYS A 58 15.76 11.18 10.75
CA LYS A 58 15.14 12.14 11.67
C LYS A 58 13.63 11.97 11.71
N ARG A 59 13.02 11.81 10.53
CA ARG A 59 11.60 11.55 10.38
C ARG A 59 11.38 10.04 10.48
N ARG A 60 10.40 9.59 11.26
CA ARG A 60 10.04 8.17 11.39
C ARG A 60 9.22 7.67 10.18
N TRP A 61 9.58 8.10 8.98
CA TRP A 61 8.93 7.66 7.75
C TRP A 61 9.38 6.24 7.41
N ARG A 62 8.43 5.44 6.96
CA ARG A 62 8.60 4.03 6.64
C ARG A 62 8.29 3.76 5.18
N LEU A 63 9.01 2.86 4.54
CA LEU A 63 8.62 2.30 3.25
C LEU A 63 7.87 0.99 3.51
N ASP A 64 6.74 0.76 2.86
CA ASP A 64 5.91 -0.44 3.07
C ASP A 64 6.72 -1.72 2.84
N PHE A 65 7.44 -1.79 1.72
CA PHE A 65 8.37 -2.85 1.37
C PHE A 65 9.66 -2.25 0.80
N ALA A 66 10.81 -2.74 1.27
CA ALA A 66 12.10 -2.23 0.84
C ALA A 66 13.13 -3.34 0.64
N TRP A 67 14.01 -3.13 -0.33
CA TRP A 67 15.18 -3.96 -0.60
C TRP A 67 16.44 -3.09 -0.45
N PRO A 68 16.98 -2.96 0.77
CA PRO A 68 18.05 -2.00 1.07
C PRO A 68 19.32 -2.21 0.25
N VAL A 69 19.65 -3.47 -0.06
CA VAL A 69 20.83 -3.79 -0.87
C VAL A 69 20.70 -3.22 -2.28
N GLN A 70 19.49 -3.22 -2.84
CA GLN A 70 19.21 -2.73 -4.19
C GLN A 70 18.78 -1.25 -4.22
N MET A 71 18.59 -0.62 -3.07
CA MET A 71 17.97 0.70 -2.96
C MET A 71 16.64 0.81 -3.74
N VAL A 72 15.85 -0.26 -3.74
CA VAL A 72 14.51 -0.31 -4.34
C VAL A 72 13.47 -0.39 -3.23
N ALA A 73 12.35 0.32 -3.38
CA ALA A 73 11.21 0.24 -2.48
C ALA A 73 9.89 0.19 -3.23
N LEU A 74 8.87 -0.37 -2.60
CA LEU A 74 7.50 -0.41 -3.07
C LEU A 74 6.61 0.26 -2.00
N GLU A 75 5.76 1.18 -2.45
CA GLU A 75 4.80 1.90 -1.63
C GLU A 75 3.37 1.72 -2.16
N VAL A 76 2.43 1.30 -1.30
CA VAL A 76 1.08 0.92 -1.71
C VAL A 76 0.06 1.94 -1.18
N HIS A 77 -0.37 2.84 -2.05
CA HIS A 77 -1.35 3.87 -1.73
C HIS A 77 -2.77 3.30 -1.72
N GLY A 78 -3.18 2.73 -0.59
CA GLY A 78 -4.55 2.28 -0.34
C GLY A 78 -5.55 3.43 -0.15
N GLY A 79 -6.84 3.17 -0.43
CA GLY A 79 -7.92 4.08 -0.07
C GLY A 79 -7.93 5.43 -0.81
N ILE A 80 -7.34 5.50 -2.01
CA ILE A 80 -7.24 6.73 -2.83
C ILE A 80 -8.57 7.33 -3.29
N HIS A 81 -9.70 6.65 -3.08
CA HIS A 81 -11.05 7.18 -3.35
C HIS A 81 -11.87 7.40 -2.06
N SER A 82 -11.27 7.22 -0.88
CA SER A 82 -12.00 7.22 0.40
C SER A 82 -12.15 8.60 1.06
N GLY A 83 -11.59 9.67 0.45
CA GLY A 83 -11.51 10.99 1.12
C GLY A 83 -10.63 10.98 2.39
N GLY A 84 -9.78 9.96 2.54
CA GLY A 84 -8.92 9.73 3.69
C GLY A 84 -7.62 10.54 3.66
N ARG A 85 -6.64 10.12 4.47
CA ARG A 85 -5.34 10.81 4.61
C ARG A 85 -4.66 11.06 3.26
N HIS A 86 -4.59 10.06 2.39
CA HIS A 86 -3.85 10.12 1.13
C HIS A 86 -4.47 11.08 0.09
N THR A 87 -5.74 11.43 0.24
CA THR A 87 -6.42 12.39 -0.66
C THR A 87 -6.67 13.75 -0.04
N ARG A 88 -6.54 13.91 1.28
CA ARG A 88 -6.60 15.21 1.94
C ARG A 88 -5.30 15.97 1.72
N GLY A 89 -5.40 17.26 1.41
CA GLY A 89 -4.24 18.10 1.04
C GLY A 89 -3.04 17.99 2.00
N LYS A 90 -3.26 18.03 3.32
CA LYS A 90 -2.18 17.87 4.32
C LYS A 90 -1.46 16.51 4.22
N GLY A 91 -2.21 15.43 4.02
CA GLY A 91 -1.63 14.09 3.90
C GLY A 91 -0.89 13.94 2.59
N PHE A 92 -1.50 14.37 1.48
CA PHE A 92 -0.87 14.37 0.16
C PHE A 92 0.46 15.11 0.14
N VAL A 93 0.52 16.34 0.70
CA VAL A 93 1.77 17.12 0.79
C VAL A 93 2.84 16.37 1.59
N GLY A 94 2.46 15.76 2.71
CA GLY A 94 3.36 14.97 3.54
C GLY A 94 3.89 13.72 2.81
N ASP A 95 3.04 13.05 2.03
CA ASP A 95 3.43 11.87 1.25
C ASP A 95 4.40 12.28 0.13
N ARG A 96 4.21 13.43 -0.54
CA ARG A 96 5.17 13.94 -1.53
C ARG A 96 6.52 14.29 -0.91
N ALA A 97 6.53 14.93 0.25
CA ALA A 97 7.78 15.24 0.96
C ALA A 97 8.54 13.94 1.33
N LYS A 98 7.82 12.92 1.80
CA LYS A 98 8.38 11.59 2.09
C LYS A 98 9.02 10.96 0.86
N MET A 99 8.34 10.98 -0.28
CA MET A 99 8.84 10.35 -1.52
C MET A 99 10.05 11.09 -2.09
N ASN A 100 10.05 12.43 -2.07
CA ASN A 100 11.21 13.20 -2.49
C ASN A 100 12.44 12.92 -1.62
N GLU A 101 12.27 12.79 -0.30
CA GLU A 101 13.37 12.47 0.61
C GLU A 101 13.88 11.03 0.42
N ALA A 102 13.00 10.08 0.08
CA ALA A 102 13.43 8.74 -0.32
C ALA A 102 14.26 8.79 -1.60
N LEU A 103 13.81 9.53 -2.62
CA LEU A 103 14.55 9.72 -3.87
C LEU A 103 15.93 10.35 -3.63
N LEU A 104 15.99 11.42 -2.82
CA LEU A 104 17.25 12.10 -2.46
C LEU A 104 18.20 11.19 -1.66
N ALA A 105 17.66 10.26 -0.88
CA ALA A 105 18.44 9.22 -0.19
C ALA A 105 18.88 8.08 -1.12
N GLY A 106 18.61 8.17 -2.43
CA GLY A 106 19.06 7.21 -3.45
C GLY A 106 18.09 6.06 -3.70
N TRP A 107 16.88 6.10 -3.14
CA TRP A 107 15.88 5.06 -3.36
C TRP A 107 15.19 5.21 -4.72
N VAL A 108 15.05 4.10 -5.44
CA VAL A 108 14.04 3.94 -6.49
C VAL A 108 12.75 3.46 -5.82
N VAL A 109 11.78 4.35 -5.68
CA VAL A 109 10.49 4.02 -5.08
C VAL A 109 9.43 3.82 -6.15
N ILE A 110 8.83 2.63 -6.19
CA ILE A 110 7.67 2.31 -7.03
C ILE A 110 6.41 2.57 -6.19
N GLU A 111 5.68 3.64 -6.51
CA GLU A 111 4.41 3.98 -5.87
C GLU A 111 3.24 3.36 -6.66
N VAL A 112 2.39 2.56 -6.01
CA VAL A 112 1.28 1.87 -6.67
C VAL A 112 -0.07 2.07 -5.99
N THR A 113 -1.14 1.92 -6.76
CA THR A 113 -2.53 1.91 -6.31
C THR A 113 -3.10 0.48 -6.28
N PRO A 114 -4.24 0.22 -5.60
CA PRO A 114 -4.89 -1.08 -5.61
C PRO A 114 -5.27 -1.61 -7.00
N GLU A 115 -5.53 -0.71 -7.95
CA GLU A 115 -5.81 -1.05 -9.34
C GLU A 115 -4.55 -1.56 -10.05
N GLN A 116 -3.42 -0.87 -9.86
CA GLN A 116 -2.11 -1.25 -10.42
C GLN A 116 -1.55 -2.54 -9.81
N VAL A 117 -1.90 -2.82 -8.55
CA VAL A 117 -1.70 -4.15 -7.98
C VAL A 117 -2.61 -5.13 -8.73
N SER A 118 -3.93 -4.90 -8.77
CA SER A 118 -4.87 -5.89 -9.33
C SER A 118 -4.65 -6.21 -10.82
N ASN A 119 -4.13 -5.26 -11.61
CA ASN A 119 -3.88 -5.46 -13.05
C ASN A 119 -2.44 -5.92 -13.39
N GLY A 120 -1.58 -6.11 -12.37
CA GLY A 120 -0.21 -6.60 -12.53
C GLY A 120 0.85 -5.55 -12.91
N GLN A 121 0.46 -4.28 -13.10
CA GLN A 121 1.41 -3.19 -13.40
C GLN A 121 2.47 -3.02 -12.30
N MET A 122 2.10 -3.26 -11.03
CA MET A 122 3.05 -3.23 -9.91
C MET A 122 4.26 -4.13 -10.16
N ARG A 123 4.01 -5.40 -10.52
CA ARG A 123 5.08 -6.38 -10.74
C ARG A 123 5.96 -5.99 -11.93
N GLU A 124 5.37 -5.48 -13.00
CA GLU A 124 6.10 -5.03 -14.18
C GLU A 124 7.08 -3.89 -13.85
N TRP A 125 6.62 -2.87 -13.13
CA TRP A 125 7.51 -1.79 -12.71
C TRP A 125 8.59 -2.24 -11.73
N LEU A 126 8.25 -3.17 -10.84
CA LEU A 126 9.22 -3.72 -9.91
C LEU A 126 10.32 -4.50 -10.65
N ASN A 127 9.95 -5.35 -11.61
CA ASN A 127 10.94 -6.04 -12.48
C ASN A 127 11.91 -5.05 -13.12
N ARG A 128 11.38 -3.97 -13.73
CA ARG A 128 12.20 -2.92 -14.36
C ARG A 128 13.14 -2.23 -13.37
N ALA A 129 12.67 -1.93 -12.16
CA ALA A 129 13.51 -1.33 -11.11
C ALA A 129 14.71 -2.24 -10.75
N PHE A 130 14.45 -3.53 -10.57
CA PHE A 130 15.50 -4.52 -10.28
C PHE A 130 16.46 -4.74 -11.46
N SER A 131 15.96 -4.75 -12.70
CA SER A 131 16.79 -4.86 -13.89
C SER A 131 17.74 -3.67 -14.05
N ASN A 132 17.25 -2.44 -13.86
CA ASN A 132 18.05 -1.22 -13.98
C ASN A 132 19.13 -1.13 -12.90
N HIS A 133 18.82 -1.55 -11.67
CA HIS A 133 19.79 -1.62 -10.58
C HIS A 133 20.99 -2.51 -10.95
N HIS A 134 20.75 -3.68 -11.54
CA HIS A 134 21.83 -4.57 -11.97
C HIS A 134 22.74 -3.97 -13.07
N GLN A 135 22.22 -3.05 -13.90
CA GLN A 135 23.05 -2.40 -14.92
C GLN A 135 23.97 -1.35 -14.30
N ASN A 136 23.49 -0.57 -13.33
CA ASN A 136 24.27 0.47 -12.67
C ASN A 136 25.44 -0.09 -11.82
N LEU A 137 25.35 -1.35 -11.36
CA LEU A 137 26.45 -2.03 -10.64
C LEU A 137 27.55 -2.59 -11.56
N ARG A 138 27.33 -2.59 -12.89
CA ARG A 138 28.27 -3.17 -13.87
C ARG A 138 29.09 -2.11 -14.63
N THR A 139 28.78 -0.84 -14.41
CA THR A 139 29.48 0.34 -14.95
C THR A 139 30.33 0.96 -13.87
#